data_AF-A0A6I6RTU1-F1
#
_entry.id   AF-A0A6I6RTU1-F1
#
_cell.length_a   1.000
_cell.length_b   1.000
_cell.length_c   1.000
_cell.angle_alpha   90.00
_cell.angle_beta   90.00
_cell.angle_gamma   90.00
#
_symmetry.space_group_name_H-M   'P 1'
#
loop_
_entity.id
_entity.type
_entity.pdbx_description
1 polymer ?
#
loop_
_entity_poly.entity_id
_entity_poly.type
_entity_poly.pdbx_seq_one_letter_code
_entity_poly.pdbx_strand_id
1 'polypeptide(L)'
;MACDLWLVPLVDVLCHSPDNPFSEEIAAYDSALAEAGLPTVPVFSYMPGLSGDVAPVAGFDYDALHFLRRAYLLRLCGLEVTPVDELGGDYEQLLEMFETTAQQSHLVWHYDHAGAYVPVDFPHPLANDELLAGGGPLGSSHGLLRDLELVAPALGIDPANPPAAPAPPAGPTSLEERAGAAPLDDGPFARERHVWLGLHAAATRSLGQGSMIVFS
;
A
#
# COMPACT_ATOMS: atom_id res chain seq x y z
N MET A 1 -0.85 -6.05 16.32
CA MET A 1 -1.11 -6.60 14.99
C MET A 1 -0.17 -5.91 14.02
N ALA A 2 0.57 -6.69 13.26
CA ALA A 2 1.38 -6.21 12.16
C ALA A 2 0.54 -6.20 10.86
N CYS A 3 0.93 -5.34 9.93
CA CYS A 3 0.50 -5.37 8.54
C CYS A 3 1.71 -5.78 7.72
N ASP A 4 1.62 -6.91 7.02
CA ASP A 4 2.67 -7.35 6.12
C ASP A 4 2.32 -7.01 4.68
N LEU A 5 3.35 -6.58 3.94
CA LEU A 5 3.26 -6.28 2.52
C LEU A 5 4.04 -7.33 1.74
N TRP A 6 3.39 -7.89 0.74
CA TRP A 6 3.97 -8.86 -0.17
C TRP A 6 4.03 -8.29 -1.57
N LEU A 7 5.11 -8.61 -2.29
CA LEU A 7 5.15 -8.43 -3.73
C LEU A 7 4.80 -9.75 -4.41
N VAL A 8 3.83 -9.69 -5.30
CA VAL A 8 3.41 -10.81 -6.15
C VAL A 8 3.75 -10.46 -7.60
N PRO A 9 4.80 -11.09 -8.17
CA PRO A 9 5.20 -10.83 -9.56
C PRO A 9 4.10 -11.22 -10.55
N LEU A 10 3.75 -10.31 -11.47
CA LEU A 10 2.73 -10.54 -12.49
C LEU A 10 3.33 -11.22 -13.72
N VAL A 11 3.92 -12.39 -13.51
CA VAL A 11 4.49 -13.24 -14.56
C VAL A 11 3.82 -14.61 -14.62
N ASP A 12 3.73 -15.12 -15.84
CA ASP A 12 2.92 -16.26 -16.30
C ASP A 12 2.96 -17.50 -15.41
N VAL A 13 4.14 -17.87 -14.92
CA VAL A 13 4.34 -19.10 -14.16
C VAL A 13 3.49 -19.13 -12.88
N LEU A 14 3.28 -17.97 -12.26
CA LEU A 14 2.39 -17.84 -11.11
C LEU A 14 0.96 -17.53 -11.56
N CYS A 15 0.76 -16.71 -12.60
CA CYS A 15 -0.56 -16.15 -12.90
C CYS A 15 -1.47 -17.02 -13.80
N HIS A 16 -0.91 -17.82 -14.73
CA HIS A 16 -1.69 -18.71 -15.60
C HIS A 16 -1.53 -20.20 -15.23
N SER A 17 -0.85 -20.50 -14.13
CA SER A 17 -1.01 -21.80 -13.49
C SER A 17 -2.49 -22.00 -13.15
N PRO A 18 -3.11 -23.14 -13.46
CA PRO A 18 -4.46 -23.45 -12.99
C PRO A 18 -4.54 -23.45 -11.45
N ASP A 19 -3.40 -23.57 -10.77
CA ASP A 19 -3.27 -23.48 -9.32
C ASP A 19 -2.82 -22.07 -8.84
N ASN A 20 -2.96 -21.03 -9.68
CA ASN A 20 -2.66 -19.65 -9.29
C ASN A 20 -3.60 -19.22 -8.14
N PRO A 21 -3.07 -18.98 -6.92
CA PRO A 21 -3.88 -18.60 -5.78
C PRO A 21 -4.51 -17.21 -5.91
N PHE A 22 -4.09 -16.39 -6.89
CA PHE A 22 -4.61 -15.03 -7.13
C PHE A 22 -5.48 -14.91 -8.39
N SER A 23 -5.86 -16.04 -9.02
CA SER A 23 -6.55 -16.02 -10.31
C SER A 23 -7.95 -15.39 -10.23
N GLU A 24 -8.68 -15.65 -9.16
CA GLU A 24 -10.02 -15.09 -8.93
C GLU A 24 -9.93 -13.59 -8.63
N GLU A 25 -8.97 -13.17 -7.79
CA GLU A 25 -8.74 -11.77 -7.47
C GLU A 25 -8.31 -10.97 -8.71
N ILE A 26 -7.40 -11.51 -9.53
CA ILE A 26 -6.98 -10.85 -10.78
C ILE A 26 -8.16 -10.70 -11.73
N ALA A 27 -9.04 -11.70 -11.84
CA ALA A 27 -10.23 -11.60 -12.67
C ALA A 27 -11.19 -10.50 -12.18
N ALA A 28 -11.38 -10.37 -10.86
CA ALA A 28 -12.16 -9.30 -10.26
C ALA A 28 -11.52 -7.91 -10.51
N TYR A 29 -10.19 -7.81 -10.41
CA TYR A 29 -9.46 -6.58 -10.71
C TYR A 29 -9.58 -6.18 -12.18
N ASP A 30 -9.44 -7.14 -13.09
CA ASP A 30 -9.60 -6.92 -14.53
C ASP A 30 -11.01 -6.44 -14.88
N SER A 31 -12.03 -7.02 -14.24
CA SER A 31 -13.42 -6.59 -14.38
C SER A 31 -13.59 -5.12 -13.97
N ALA A 32 -13.13 -4.76 -12.77
CA ALA A 32 -13.23 -3.40 -12.25
C ALA A 32 -12.44 -2.38 -13.10
N LEU A 33 -11.25 -2.75 -13.57
CA LEU A 33 -10.44 -1.93 -14.46
C LEU A 33 -11.15 -1.71 -15.81
N ALA A 34 -11.71 -2.77 -16.40
CA ALA A 34 -12.41 -2.69 -17.67
C ALA A 34 -13.68 -1.82 -17.59
N GLU A 35 -14.45 -1.93 -16.50
CA GLU A 35 -15.61 -1.07 -16.24
C GLU A 35 -15.22 0.41 -16.14
N ALA A 36 -14.04 0.70 -15.60
CA ALA A 36 -13.47 2.05 -15.53
C ALA A 36 -12.78 2.51 -16.83
N GLY A 37 -12.76 1.68 -17.89
CA GLY A 37 -12.12 1.99 -19.16
C GLY A 37 -10.59 1.96 -19.12
N LEU A 38 -10.02 1.23 -18.16
CA LEU A 38 -8.58 1.08 -17.93
C LEU A 38 -8.06 -0.24 -18.53
N PRO A 39 -6.74 -0.36 -18.78
CA PRO A 39 -6.15 -1.64 -19.14
C PRO A 39 -6.25 -2.64 -17.99
N THR A 40 -6.29 -3.93 -18.33
CA THR A 40 -6.23 -5.05 -17.39
C THR A 40 -4.89 -5.08 -16.64
N VAL A 41 -4.83 -5.85 -15.57
CA VAL A 41 -3.60 -6.15 -14.83
C VAL A 41 -2.56 -6.70 -15.82
N PRO A 42 -1.35 -6.12 -15.89
CA PRO A 42 -0.37 -6.50 -16.89
C PRO A 42 0.35 -7.80 -16.51
N VAL A 43 -0.31 -8.93 -16.76
CA VAL A 43 0.27 -10.26 -16.56
C VAL A 43 1.12 -10.64 -17.78
N PHE A 44 2.42 -10.81 -17.57
CA PHE A 44 3.37 -11.07 -18.66
C PHE A 44 3.67 -12.56 -18.84
N SER A 45 3.58 -13.07 -20.08
CA SER A 45 3.83 -14.50 -20.36
C SER A 45 5.27 -14.97 -20.06
N TYR A 46 6.22 -14.08 -20.24
CA TYR A 46 7.61 -14.27 -19.85
C TYR A 46 8.29 -12.92 -20.04
N MET A 47 9.07 -12.49 -19.06
CA MET A 47 9.81 -11.24 -19.16
C MET A 47 11.20 -11.43 -18.54
N PRO A 48 12.28 -11.44 -19.36
CA PRO A 48 13.64 -11.61 -18.85
C PRO A 48 13.99 -10.58 -17.78
N GLY A 49 14.46 -11.04 -16.61
CA GLY A 49 14.79 -10.17 -15.48
C GLY A 49 13.63 -9.86 -14.53
N LEU A 50 12.42 -10.34 -14.84
CA LEU A 50 11.19 -10.14 -14.06
C LEU A 50 10.65 -11.47 -13.49
N SER A 51 11.53 -12.44 -13.28
CA SER A 51 11.24 -13.61 -12.46
C SER A 51 11.42 -13.23 -10.99
N GLY A 52 10.38 -13.34 -10.17
CA GLY A 52 10.48 -13.16 -8.73
C GLY A 52 9.68 -14.22 -8.00
N ASP A 53 10.10 -14.55 -6.79
CA ASP A 53 9.28 -15.27 -5.84
C ASP A 53 8.30 -14.29 -5.18
N VAL A 54 7.13 -14.80 -4.78
CA VAL A 54 6.27 -14.09 -3.84
C VAL A 54 7.06 -13.88 -2.56
N ALA A 55 7.28 -12.62 -2.18
CA ALA A 55 8.20 -12.29 -1.10
C ALA A 55 7.69 -11.10 -0.28
N PRO A 56 7.98 -11.09 1.04
CA PRO A 56 7.69 -9.93 1.87
C PRO A 56 8.55 -8.75 1.40
N VAL A 57 7.95 -7.57 1.36
CA VAL A 57 8.64 -6.32 1.00
C VAL A 57 8.73 -5.34 2.16
N ALA A 58 7.76 -5.35 3.07
CA ALA A 58 7.77 -4.52 4.26
C ALA A 58 6.78 -5.06 5.30
N GLY A 59 6.96 -4.67 6.56
CA GLY A 59 6.04 -4.97 7.65
C GLY A 59 6.07 -3.84 8.68
N PHE A 60 4.91 -3.48 9.22
CA PHE A 60 4.77 -2.40 10.19
C PHE A 60 3.59 -2.64 11.14
N ASP A 61 3.61 -1.98 12.30
CA ASP A 61 2.49 -2.04 13.22
C ASP A 61 1.25 -1.38 12.62
N TYR A 62 0.08 -1.97 12.87
CA TYR A 62 -1.22 -1.48 12.42
C TYR A 62 -1.45 0.01 12.74
N ASP A 63 -1.21 0.43 13.99
CA ASP A 63 -1.38 1.83 14.39
C ASP A 63 -0.45 2.78 13.63
N ALA A 64 0.75 2.30 13.25
CA ALA A 64 1.71 3.12 12.50
C ALA A 64 1.17 3.46 11.10
N LEU A 65 0.44 2.53 10.47
CA LEU A 65 -0.25 2.79 9.20
C LEU A 65 -1.30 3.88 9.37
N HIS A 66 -2.08 3.83 10.46
CA HIS A 66 -3.08 4.86 10.75
C HIS A 66 -2.46 6.23 10.98
N PHE A 67 -1.29 6.29 11.62
CA PHE A 67 -0.59 7.54 11.83
C PHE A 67 -0.09 8.16 10.52
N LEU A 68 0.41 7.33 9.59
CA LEU A 68 0.77 7.79 8.25
C LEU A 68 -0.44 8.31 7.48
N ARG A 69 -1.55 7.56 7.49
CA ARG A 69 -2.81 7.96 6.82
C ARG A 69 -3.39 9.25 7.40
N ARG A 70 -3.31 9.43 8.73
CA ARG A 70 -3.63 10.68 9.42
C ARG A 70 -2.78 11.83 8.92
N ALA A 71 -1.45 11.68 8.91
CA ALA A 71 -0.54 12.71 8.43
C ALA A 71 -0.83 13.10 6.98
N TYR A 72 -1.17 12.12 6.14
CA TYR A 72 -1.59 12.35 4.76
C TYR A 72 -2.90 13.15 4.68
N LEU A 73 -3.95 12.77 5.42
CA LEU A 73 -5.22 13.51 5.40
C LEU A 73 -5.08 14.95 5.89
N LEU A 74 -4.34 15.17 6.98
CA LEU A 74 -4.04 16.51 7.48
C LEU A 74 -3.31 17.33 6.40
N ARG A 75 -2.29 16.75 5.79
CA ARG A 75 -1.52 17.38 4.72
C ARG A 75 -2.40 17.74 3.51
N LEU A 76 -3.23 16.81 3.06
CA LEU A 76 -4.11 16.97 1.91
C LEU A 76 -5.18 18.04 2.16
N CYS A 77 -5.69 18.14 3.38
CA CYS A 77 -6.69 19.13 3.77
C CYS A 77 -6.09 20.49 4.15
N GLY A 78 -4.77 20.66 4.04
CA GLY A 78 -4.07 21.91 4.40
C GLY A 78 -4.05 22.20 5.90
N LEU A 79 -4.24 21.18 6.74
CA LEU A 79 -4.15 21.25 8.18
C LEU A 79 -2.70 21.06 8.64
N GLU A 80 -2.38 21.52 9.85
CA GLU A 80 -1.08 21.28 10.45
C GLU A 80 -0.87 19.80 10.72
N VAL A 81 0.24 19.25 10.22
CA VAL A 81 0.61 17.85 10.48
C VAL A 81 1.35 17.80 11.81
N THR A 82 0.63 17.39 12.85
CA THR A 82 1.19 17.22 14.20
C THR A 82 1.54 15.75 14.48
N PRO A 83 2.57 15.47 15.28
CA PRO A 83 2.84 14.12 15.78
C PRO A 83 1.65 13.56 16.57
N VAL A 84 1.46 12.24 16.55
CA VAL A 84 0.45 11.57 17.38
C VAL A 84 0.95 11.50 18.83
N ASP A 85 0.08 11.86 19.78
CA ASP A 85 0.39 11.82 21.21
C ASP A 85 -0.06 10.49 21.88
N GLU A 86 0.11 10.39 23.20
CA GLU A 86 -0.22 9.20 23.98
C GLU A 86 -1.74 8.90 24.06
N LEU A 87 -2.61 9.86 23.72
CA LEU A 87 -4.07 9.69 23.78
C LEU A 87 -4.65 9.04 22.52
N GLY A 88 -3.81 8.77 21.52
CA GLY A 88 -4.22 8.24 20.22
C GLY A 88 -4.54 9.35 19.21
N GLY A 89 -4.54 9.00 17.92
CA GLY A 89 -4.79 9.96 16.84
C GLY A 89 -6.27 10.25 16.63
N ASP A 90 -6.57 11.45 16.10
CA ASP A 90 -7.89 11.87 15.60
C ASP A 90 -8.26 11.25 14.22
N TYR A 91 -7.60 10.14 13.84
CA TYR A 91 -7.67 9.61 12.48
C TYR A 91 -9.09 9.20 12.05
N GLU A 92 -9.83 8.53 12.92
CA GLU A 92 -11.22 8.13 12.65
C GLU A 92 -12.13 9.36 12.44
N GLN A 93 -11.95 10.41 13.24
CA GLN A 93 -12.71 11.66 13.11
C GLN A 93 -12.35 12.40 11.82
N LEU A 94 -11.08 12.36 11.40
CA LEU A 94 -10.67 12.92 10.11
C LEU A 94 -11.28 12.13 8.94
N LEU A 95 -11.37 10.80 9.03
CA LEU A 95 -12.04 9.98 8.02
C LEU A 95 -13.52 10.34 7.89
N GLU A 96 -14.23 10.50 9.02
CA GLU A 96 -15.63 10.91 9.02
C GLU A 96 -15.80 12.33 8.44
N MET A 97 -14.93 13.26 8.82
CA MET A 97 -15.02 14.66 8.38
C MET A 97 -14.64 14.85 6.90
N PHE A 98 -13.73 14.05 6.38
CA PHE A 98 -13.17 14.18 5.03
C PHE A 98 -13.41 12.94 4.17
N GLU A 99 -14.52 12.22 4.38
CA GLU A 99 -14.81 10.95 3.73
C GLU A 99 -14.64 10.99 2.20
N THR A 100 -15.22 11.99 1.53
CA THR A 100 -15.12 12.14 0.06
C THR A 100 -13.68 12.34 -0.40
N THR A 101 -12.87 13.05 0.38
CA THR A 101 -11.45 13.27 0.09
C THR A 101 -10.65 11.99 0.37
N ALA A 102 -10.96 11.27 1.45
CA ALA A 102 -10.34 10.00 1.79
C ALA A 102 -10.54 8.99 0.66
N GLN A 103 -11.78 8.88 0.14
CA GLN A 103 -12.17 7.99 -0.97
C GLN A 103 -11.35 8.17 -2.25
N GLN A 104 -10.72 9.32 -2.44
CA GLN A 104 -9.90 9.62 -3.62
C GLN A 104 -8.43 9.20 -3.48
N SER A 105 -8.00 8.80 -2.27
CA SER A 105 -6.60 8.49 -1.96
C SER A 105 -6.36 7.00 -1.98
N HIS A 106 -5.31 6.60 -2.70
CA HIS A 106 -4.81 5.22 -2.72
C HIS A 106 -4.20 4.82 -1.38
N LEU A 107 -3.59 5.75 -0.66
CA LEU A 107 -3.04 5.48 0.67
C LEU A 107 -4.12 5.30 1.74
N VAL A 108 -5.20 6.09 1.70
CA VAL A 108 -6.23 6.15 2.75
C VAL A 108 -7.41 5.21 2.49
N TRP A 109 -7.99 5.24 1.28
CA TRP A 109 -9.16 4.43 0.93
C TRP A 109 -8.75 3.05 0.43
N HIS A 110 -8.15 2.29 1.32
CA HIS A 110 -7.72 0.92 1.10
C HIS A 110 -7.81 0.16 2.43
N TYR A 111 -8.12 -1.13 2.39
CA TYR A 111 -8.08 -1.95 3.61
C TYR A 111 -6.65 -2.03 4.15
N ASP A 112 -6.53 -2.32 5.43
CA ASP A 112 -5.27 -2.34 6.19
C ASP A 112 -4.70 -3.75 6.36
N HIS A 113 -5.52 -4.78 6.16
CA HIS A 113 -5.18 -6.21 6.30
C HIS A 113 -5.56 -7.04 5.06
N ALA A 114 -6.07 -6.39 4.01
CA ALA A 114 -6.47 -7.04 2.77
C ALA A 114 -6.39 -6.03 1.61
N GLY A 115 -6.57 -6.54 0.38
CA GLY A 115 -6.56 -5.72 -0.82
C GLY A 115 -5.21 -5.68 -1.51
N ALA A 116 -5.19 -5.01 -2.67
CA ALA A 116 -4.04 -4.99 -3.53
C ALA A 116 -3.82 -3.63 -4.19
N TYR A 117 -2.55 -3.35 -4.50
CA TYR A 117 -2.14 -2.30 -5.42
C TYR A 117 -1.60 -2.93 -6.68
N VAL A 118 -2.15 -2.57 -7.84
CA VAL A 118 -1.70 -3.05 -9.15
C VAL A 118 -0.80 -2.02 -9.83
N PRO A 119 0.14 -2.43 -10.71
CA PRO A 119 0.99 -1.51 -11.47
C PRO A 119 0.26 -0.93 -12.70
N VAL A 120 -0.98 -0.49 -12.50
CA VAL A 120 -1.81 0.21 -13.49
C VAL A 120 -2.06 1.61 -12.97
N ASP A 121 -1.85 2.63 -13.81
CA ASP A 121 -2.06 4.02 -13.40
C ASP A 121 -3.53 4.42 -13.54
N PHE A 122 -4.15 4.79 -12.43
CA PHE A 122 -5.49 5.35 -12.39
C PHE A 122 -5.65 6.35 -11.24
N PRO A 123 -6.51 7.37 -11.39
CA PRO A 123 -6.48 8.54 -10.51
C PRO A 123 -7.01 8.27 -9.10
N HIS A 124 -8.03 7.44 -8.95
CA HIS A 124 -8.71 7.17 -7.67
C HIS A 124 -8.92 5.67 -7.46
N PRO A 125 -8.87 5.16 -6.22
CA PRO A 125 -9.17 3.76 -5.92
C PRO A 125 -10.47 3.30 -6.56
N LEU A 126 -10.48 2.09 -7.11
CA LEU A 126 -11.70 1.49 -7.66
C LEU A 126 -12.41 0.71 -6.57
N ALA A 127 -13.72 0.94 -6.42
CA ALA A 127 -14.55 0.23 -5.47
C ALA A 127 -15.87 -0.16 -6.13
N ASN A 128 -16.21 -1.44 -6.03
CA ASN A 128 -17.52 -1.99 -6.38
C ASN A 128 -17.89 -3.08 -5.37
N ASP A 129 -19.10 -3.62 -5.43
CA ASP A 129 -19.59 -4.60 -4.44
C ASP A 129 -18.71 -5.86 -4.38
N GLU A 130 -18.17 -6.30 -5.52
CA GLU A 130 -17.29 -7.47 -5.60
C GLU A 130 -15.95 -7.23 -4.90
N LEU A 131 -15.30 -6.10 -5.18
CA LEU A 131 -14.06 -5.69 -4.51
C LEU A 131 -14.26 -5.50 -3.01
N LEU A 132 -15.35 -4.83 -2.61
CA LEU A 132 -15.66 -4.57 -1.20
C LEU A 132 -15.99 -5.82 -0.40
N ALA A 133 -16.59 -6.83 -1.04
CA ALA A 133 -16.84 -8.14 -0.43
C ALA A 133 -15.57 -8.99 -0.25
N GLY A 134 -14.52 -8.69 -1.01
CA GLY A 134 -13.20 -9.32 -0.92
C GLY A 134 -12.19 -8.43 -0.21
N GLY A 135 -11.19 -7.96 -0.97
CA GLY A 135 -10.02 -7.24 -0.45
C GLY A 135 -10.21 -5.73 -0.22
N GLY A 136 -11.38 -5.16 -0.51
CA GLY A 136 -11.63 -3.73 -0.45
C GLY A 136 -11.25 -3.00 -1.74
N PRO A 137 -11.20 -1.66 -1.71
CA PRO A 137 -10.90 -0.85 -2.89
C PRO A 137 -9.56 -1.23 -3.53
N LEU A 138 -9.53 -1.36 -4.85
CA LEU A 138 -8.32 -1.65 -5.61
C LEU A 138 -7.46 -0.39 -5.75
N GLY A 139 -6.22 -0.48 -5.29
CA GLY A 139 -5.24 0.61 -5.34
C GLY A 139 -4.37 0.59 -6.61
N SER A 140 -3.86 1.76 -6.98
CA SER A 140 -2.82 1.91 -8.00
C SER A 140 -1.46 2.08 -7.32
N SER A 141 -0.45 1.32 -7.73
CA SER A 141 0.93 1.54 -7.24
C SER A 141 1.47 2.92 -7.66
N HIS A 142 1.03 3.45 -8.81
CA HIS A 142 1.33 4.82 -9.22
C HIS A 142 0.62 5.84 -8.32
N GLY A 143 -0.66 5.60 -8.03
CA GLY A 143 -1.45 6.42 -7.12
C GLY A 143 -0.86 6.46 -5.71
N LEU A 144 -0.48 5.30 -5.18
CA LEU A 144 0.16 5.19 -3.87
C LEU A 144 1.47 5.99 -3.81
N LEU A 145 2.33 5.93 -4.83
CA LEU A 145 3.55 6.75 -4.86
C LEU A 145 3.23 8.24 -4.83
N ARG A 146 2.25 8.71 -5.61
CA ARG A 146 1.85 10.12 -5.59
C ARG A 146 1.36 10.56 -4.21
N ASP A 147 0.58 9.72 -3.54
CA ASP A 147 0.09 10.01 -2.19
C ASP A 147 1.24 10.07 -1.16
N LEU A 148 2.19 9.14 -1.27
CA LEU A 148 3.38 9.10 -0.42
C LEU A 148 4.27 10.33 -0.66
N GLU A 149 4.52 10.71 -1.91
CA GLU A 149 5.28 11.91 -2.27
C GLU A 149 4.65 13.18 -1.69
N LEU A 150 3.32 13.26 -1.65
CA LEU A 150 2.59 14.42 -1.11
C LEU A 150 2.82 14.61 0.40
N VAL A 151 2.86 13.52 1.18
CA VAL A 151 3.05 13.57 2.64
C VAL A 151 4.53 13.58 3.06
N ALA A 152 5.45 13.11 2.21
CA ALA A 152 6.87 12.97 2.54
C ALA A 152 7.50 14.23 3.19
N PRO A 153 7.30 15.46 2.67
CA PRO A 153 7.90 16.65 3.27
C PRO A 153 7.38 16.96 4.68
N ALA A 154 6.12 16.62 4.98
CA ALA A 154 5.55 16.80 6.31
C ALA A 154 6.18 15.85 7.33
N LEU A 155 6.67 14.70 6.88
CA LEU A 155 7.41 13.75 7.69
C LEU A 155 8.92 14.06 7.72
N GLY A 156 9.39 15.08 7.00
CA GLY A 156 10.82 15.40 6.85
C GLY A 156 11.58 14.39 5.99
N ILE A 157 10.92 13.75 5.04
CA ILE A 157 11.52 12.85 4.04
C ILE A 157 11.69 13.63 2.73
N ASP A 158 12.85 13.50 2.09
CA ASP A 158 13.05 13.88 0.69
C ASP A 158 12.64 12.70 -0.20
N PRO A 159 11.52 12.77 -0.94
CA PRO A 159 11.06 11.67 -1.78
C PRO A 159 11.97 11.40 -2.98
N ALA A 160 12.80 12.35 -3.41
CA ALA A 160 13.75 12.14 -4.52
C ALA A 160 15.00 11.38 -4.08
N ASN A 161 15.27 11.34 -2.77
CA ASN A 161 16.39 10.62 -2.18
C ASN A 161 16.01 10.10 -0.78
N PRO A 162 15.07 9.15 -0.70
CA PRO A 162 14.58 8.68 0.58
C PRO A 162 15.66 7.88 1.32
N PRO A 163 15.59 7.81 2.66
CA PRO A 163 16.41 6.88 3.43
C PRO A 163 16.23 5.43 2.97
N ALA A 164 17.17 4.57 3.36
CA ALA A 164 17.03 3.14 3.09
C ALA A 164 15.76 2.59 3.78
N ALA A 165 15.00 1.78 3.04
CA ALA A 165 13.82 1.15 3.59
C ALA A 165 14.19 0.13 4.68
N PRO A 166 13.32 -0.07 5.69
CA PRO A 166 13.47 -1.14 6.67
C PRO A 166 13.63 -2.50 5.99
N ALA A 167 14.36 -3.42 6.64
CA ALA A 167 14.46 -4.79 6.15
C ALA A 167 13.07 -5.45 6.14
N PRO A 168 12.71 -6.20 5.08
CA PRO A 168 11.46 -6.95 5.06
C PRO A 168 11.44 -8.00 6.17
N PRO A 169 10.25 -8.39 6.67
CA PRO A 169 10.15 -9.48 7.63
C PRO A 169 10.70 -10.79 7.03
N ALA A 170 11.26 -11.65 7.87
CA ALA A 170 11.88 -12.92 7.44
C ALA A 170 10.86 -13.97 6.94
N GLY A 171 9.58 -13.74 7.20
CA GLY A 171 8.45 -14.58 6.83
C GLY A 171 7.14 -13.90 7.25
N PRO A 172 5.98 -14.52 6.98
CA PRO A 172 4.69 -13.98 7.41
C PRO A 172 4.63 -13.85 8.93
N THR A 173 4.20 -12.69 9.40
CA THR A 173 3.90 -12.46 10.82
C THR A 173 2.56 -13.09 11.17
N SER A 174 2.42 -13.53 12.43
CA SER A 174 1.11 -13.97 12.92
C SER A 174 0.25 -12.76 13.35
N LEU A 175 -1.08 -12.93 13.36
CA LEU A 175 -2.03 -11.84 13.66
C LEU A 175 -1.74 -11.09 14.99
N GLU A 176 -1.23 -11.80 15.99
CA GLU A 176 -0.92 -11.26 17.32
C GLU A 176 0.49 -10.63 17.39
N GLU A 177 1.33 -10.87 16.39
CA GLU A 177 2.71 -10.43 16.36
C GLU A 177 2.80 -8.92 16.04
N ARG A 178 3.87 -8.29 16.53
CA ARG A 178 4.25 -6.93 16.14
C ARG A 178 5.29 -7.00 15.03
N ALA A 179 5.36 -5.97 14.21
CA ALA A 179 6.37 -5.94 13.15
C ALA A 179 7.77 -6.02 13.77
N GLY A 180 8.61 -6.92 13.25
CA GLY A 180 9.92 -7.21 13.84
C GLY A 180 10.94 -6.07 13.71
N ALA A 181 10.74 -5.15 12.75
CA ALA A 181 11.61 -4.01 12.54
C ALA A 181 11.11 -2.78 13.33
N ALA A 182 11.89 -2.37 14.34
CA ALA A 182 11.65 -1.12 15.05
C ALA A 182 11.94 0.09 14.13
N PRO A 183 11.30 1.25 14.40
CA PRO A 183 11.59 2.48 13.67
C PRO A 183 13.08 2.82 13.67
N LEU A 184 13.56 3.37 12.57
CA LEU A 184 14.98 3.71 12.36
C LEU A 184 15.48 4.87 13.25
N ASP A 185 14.56 5.68 13.78
CA ASP A 185 14.86 6.81 14.66
C ASP A 185 13.82 6.92 15.80
N ASP A 186 14.15 7.70 16.84
CA ASP A 186 13.24 8.06 17.94
C ASP A 186 12.55 9.42 17.69
N GLY A 187 12.44 9.82 16.42
CA GLY A 187 11.83 11.08 16.03
C GLY A 187 10.31 11.10 16.26
N PRO A 188 9.69 12.29 16.28
CA PRO A 188 8.26 12.42 16.53
C PRO A 188 7.38 11.77 15.44
N PHE A 189 7.93 11.50 14.26
CA PHE A 189 7.26 10.82 13.14
C PHE A 189 7.92 9.47 12.80
N ALA A 190 8.65 8.87 13.74
CA ALA A 190 9.42 7.65 13.51
C ALA A 190 8.57 6.51 12.93
N ARG A 191 7.35 6.33 13.46
CA ARG A 191 6.44 5.24 13.07
C ARG A 191 5.87 5.47 11.67
N GLU A 192 5.50 6.71 11.36
CA GLU A 192 5.00 7.14 10.05
C GLU A 192 6.10 7.02 8.99
N ARG A 193 7.33 7.43 9.30
CA ARG A 193 8.50 7.29 8.42
C ARG A 193 8.79 5.83 8.12
N HIS A 194 8.73 4.96 9.13
CA HIS A 194 8.93 3.52 8.96
C HIS A 194 7.93 2.92 7.95
N VAL A 195 6.65 3.24 8.11
CA VAL A 195 5.58 2.79 7.20
C VAL A 195 5.75 3.40 5.81
N TRP A 196 6.04 4.70 5.72
CA TRP A 196 6.24 5.42 4.47
C TRP A 196 7.36 4.78 3.65
N LEU A 197 8.49 4.46 4.28
CA LEU A 197 9.63 3.84 3.63
C LEU A 197 9.30 2.42 3.12
N GLY A 198 8.53 1.66 3.89
CA GLY A 198 8.04 0.34 3.51
C GLY A 198 7.12 0.38 2.29
N LEU A 199 6.08 1.23 2.33
CA LEU A 199 5.14 1.40 1.23
C LEU A 199 5.81 1.99 -0.02
N HIS A 200 6.72 2.96 0.14
CA HIS A 200 7.47 3.55 -0.96
C HIS A 200 8.37 2.50 -1.65
N ALA A 201 9.06 1.67 -0.87
CA ALA A 201 9.85 0.56 -1.41
C ALA A 201 8.98 -0.47 -2.14
N ALA A 202 7.82 -0.82 -1.57
CA ALA A 202 6.85 -1.71 -2.19
C ALA A 202 6.34 -1.16 -3.53
N ALA A 203 5.91 0.11 -3.57
CA ALA A 203 5.39 0.74 -4.77
C ALA A 203 6.47 0.95 -5.84
N THR A 204 7.67 1.39 -5.48
CA THR A 204 8.79 1.51 -6.42
C THR A 204 9.17 0.16 -7.03
N ARG A 205 9.21 -0.90 -6.21
CA ARG A 205 9.50 -2.26 -6.70
C ARG A 205 8.37 -2.82 -7.54
N SER A 206 7.11 -2.61 -7.15
CA SER A 206 5.92 -2.98 -7.93
C SER A 206 6.01 -2.42 -9.36
N LEU A 207 6.31 -1.13 -9.50
CA LEU A 207 6.43 -0.49 -10.81
C LEU A 207 7.68 -0.90 -11.59
N GLY A 208 8.81 -1.06 -10.90
CA GLY A 208 10.07 -1.48 -11.54
C GLY A 208 10.08 -2.95 -11.93
N GLN A 209 9.34 -3.79 -11.22
CA GLN A 209 9.34 -5.25 -11.34
C GLN A 209 8.00 -5.82 -11.84
N GLY A 210 7.04 -5.01 -12.27
CA GLY A 210 5.74 -5.49 -12.76
C GLY A 210 5.05 -6.44 -11.77
N SER A 211 4.97 -6.05 -10.50
CA SER A 211 4.36 -6.84 -9.44
C SER A 211 3.14 -6.14 -8.88
N MET A 212 2.17 -6.87 -8.35
CA MET A 212 1.17 -6.28 -7.45
C MET A 212 1.67 -6.31 -6.01
N ILE A 213 1.17 -5.40 -5.18
CA ILE A 213 1.38 -5.38 -3.73
C ILE A 213 0.14 -5.95 -3.08
N VAL A 214 0.30 -6.89 -2.16
CA VAL A 214 -0.81 -7.51 -1.42
C VAL A 214 -0.59 -7.34 0.07
N PHE A 215 -1.67 -7.01 0.79
CA PHE A 215 -1.70 -6.95 2.25
C PHE A 215 -2.08 -8.32 2.83
N SER A 216 -1.41 -8.73 3.91
CA SER A 216 -1.72 -9.97 4.66
C SER A 216 -1.64 -9.76 6.16
#